data_AF-A0A257K692-F1
#
_entry.id   AF-A0A257K692-F1
#
_cell.length_a   1.000
_cell.length_b   1.000
_cell.length_c   1.000
_cell.angle_alpha   90.00
_cell.angle_beta   90.00
_cell.angle_gamma   90.00
#
_symmetry.space_group_name_H-M   'P 1'
#
loop_
_entity.id
_entity.type
_entity.pdbx_description
1 polymer ?
#
loop_
_entity_poly.entity_id
_entity_poly.type
_entity_poly.pdbx_seq_one_letter_code
_entity_poly.pdbx_strand_id
1 'polypeptide(L)'
;MYYCGLLIFYLGLLEKYNFLVPFYHIQKKIEIMNKRNLLLVILLLLALGSYAQPPQKMSYQSVVRNAANQILADQSIGVKISIIEGSFTGTVVYTETHTATTNASGLFTLEAGGGTPTTGTFAAINWGNGSHYIKSEIDVTGGTNYALSGTMELLSVPYALYAAKSGNASLINTTTEPAGGNCANGGTKIEVGLDANNNGVLENTEVNGAQTKYVCNGTNTTGGSGNGLNPGDLYYWSGSAWNLLPIGTNGQNLIVCNGKPIWGPCVNPSTNGTSVISSMISCNTSYTGSMALGVDVIGVSQTITVNVTTAGNYDISATANGVTFSATGTFTSTGNQNVILSASGVPTLLGTNSFVLNTTPNCSFDKTIVNVAIGQPLEGGVIAYVDNSGKHGLIVAPMIQSTSAEWGCNGTELSGGYGRSIGSGNQNTIEIMNGCSTAGIAARICGDFVLDGYSDWYLPSKDELIYFYNNRAAIGGFGNNIYWTSSQNSSGTSWVVDFNWGNFTIINKNYSYAVRAVRSF
;
A
#
# COMPACT_ATOMS: atom_id res chain seq x y z
N MET A 1 -46.65 59.66 13.12
CA MET A 1 -46.19 60.30 14.37
C MET A 1 -47.05 59.88 15.58
N TYR A 2 -47.48 58.61 15.65
CA TYR A 2 -48.26 58.05 16.77
C TYR A 2 -47.86 56.58 17.04
N TYR A 3 -46.58 56.24 16.95
CA TYR A 3 -46.06 54.93 17.40
C TYR A 3 -44.62 55.04 17.95
N CYS A 4 -44.21 56.22 18.40
CA CYS A 4 -42.92 56.43 19.08
C CYS A 4 -43.04 56.29 20.62
N GLY A 5 -44.26 56.06 21.14
CA GLY A 5 -44.52 55.92 22.58
C GLY A 5 -44.55 54.48 23.11
N LEU A 6 -44.66 53.46 22.24
CA LEU A 6 -44.77 52.06 22.69
C LEU A 6 -43.42 51.35 22.86
N LEU A 7 -42.34 51.88 22.26
CA LEU A 7 -41.01 51.28 22.34
C LEU A 7 -40.31 51.54 23.68
N ILE A 8 -40.66 52.64 24.36
CA ILE A 8 -40.09 53.01 25.66
C ILE A 8 -40.78 52.27 26.82
N PHE A 9 -42.03 51.81 26.62
CA PHE A 9 -42.74 51.00 27.63
C PHE A 9 -42.22 49.54 27.69
N TYR A 10 -41.68 49.00 26.59
CA TYR A 10 -41.11 47.65 26.58
C TYR A 10 -39.70 47.55 27.15
N LEU A 11 -38.95 48.66 27.19
CA LEU A 11 -37.62 48.71 27.80
C LEU A 11 -37.68 48.84 29.33
N GLY A 12 -38.77 49.36 29.91
CA GLY A 12 -38.96 49.45 31.36
C GLY A 12 -39.50 48.18 32.04
N LEU A 13 -39.97 47.18 31.29
CA LEU A 13 -40.52 45.93 31.84
C LEU A 13 -39.51 44.78 31.88
N LEU A 14 -38.33 44.94 31.30
CA LEU A 14 -37.25 43.94 31.29
C LEU A 14 -36.26 44.06 32.45
N GLU A 15 -36.49 44.97 33.41
CA GLU A 15 -35.73 45.02 34.68
C GLU A 15 -36.30 44.10 35.78
N LYS A 16 -37.41 43.38 35.53
CA LYS A 16 -38.07 42.55 36.57
C LYS A 16 -37.98 41.04 36.41
N TYR A 17 -37.32 40.52 35.38
CA TYR A 17 -37.13 39.07 35.23
C TYR A 17 -35.66 38.70 35.05
N ASN A 18 -35.11 38.14 36.14
CA ASN A 18 -33.81 37.48 36.21
C ASN A 18 -33.65 36.44 35.10
N PHE A 19 -32.91 36.78 34.04
CA PHE A 19 -32.29 35.82 33.12
C PHE A 19 -30.91 36.32 32.68
N LEU A 20 -30.07 36.62 33.68
CA LEU A 20 -28.63 36.74 33.47
C LEU A 20 -28.09 35.31 33.37
N VAL A 21 -27.54 34.92 32.21
CA VAL A 21 -26.27 34.16 32.08
C VAL A 21 -25.84 33.82 30.63
N PRO A 22 -26.64 33.78 29.54
CA PRO A 22 -26.07 33.54 28.21
C PRO A 22 -25.83 34.80 27.35
N PHE A 23 -26.21 36.01 27.80
CA PHE A 23 -26.02 37.24 27.00
C PHE A 23 -24.62 37.85 27.08
N TYR A 24 -23.81 37.47 28.08
CA TYR A 24 -22.48 38.05 28.27
C TYR A 24 -21.43 37.51 27.26
N HIS A 25 -21.66 36.32 26.68
CA HIS A 25 -20.76 35.74 25.67
C HIS A 25 -21.07 36.14 24.23
N ILE A 26 -22.28 36.62 23.94
CA ILE A 26 -22.64 37.10 22.59
C ILE A 26 -22.11 38.53 22.38
N GLN A 27 -22.14 39.38 23.42
CA GLN A 27 -21.61 40.75 23.37
C GLN A 27 -20.10 40.77 23.06
N LYS A 28 -19.30 39.87 23.66
CA LYS A 28 -17.83 39.82 23.43
C LYS A 28 -17.39 39.26 22.07
N LYS A 29 -18.19 38.43 21.40
CA LYS A 29 -17.83 37.87 20.08
C LYS A 29 -18.16 38.80 18.91
N ILE A 30 -19.11 39.73 19.09
CA ILE A 30 -19.45 40.76 18.10
C ILE A 30 -18.33 41.83 18.03
N GLU A 31 -17.60 42.09 19.12
CA GLU A 31 -16.44 43.01 19.15
C GLU A 31 -15.21 42.50 18.37
N ILE A 32 -15.11 41.20 18.07
CA ILE A 32 -13.96 40.61 17.35
C ILE A 32 -14.25 40.44 15.85
N MET A 33 -15.50 40.59 15.42
CA MET A 33 -15.85 40.49 14.00
C MET A 33 -15.58 41.82 13.30
N ASN A 34 -14.53 41.85 12.48
CA ASN A 34 -14.14 43.01 11.68
C ASN A 34 -15.37 43.55 10.92
N LYS A 35 -15.60 44.88 10.90
CA LYS A 35 -16.84 45.52 10.38
C LYS A 35 -17.28 45.00 9.00
N ARG A 36 -16.33 44.54 8.18
CA ARG A 36 -16.55 43.88 6.87
C ARG A 36 -17.28 42.53 6.94
N ASN A 37 -16.99 41.70 7.95
CA ASN A 37 -17.58 40.37 8.10
C ASN A 37 -19.00 40.44 8.68
N LEU A 38 -19.28 41.42 9.55
CA LEU A 38 -20.63 41.69 10.04
C LEU A 38 -21.54 42.18 8.90
N LEU A 39 -21.01 43.03 8.01
CA LEU A 39 -21.73 43.49 6.81
C LEU A 39 -22.07 42.32 5.86
N LEU A 40 -21.14 41.38 5.66
CA LEU A 40 -21.34 40.21 4.80
C LEU A 40 -22.39 39.24 5.33
N VAL A 41 -22.43 39.00 6.64
CA VAL A 41 -23.45 38.14 7.26
C VAL A 41 -24.84 38.78 7.17
N ILE A 42 -24.93 40.10 7.34
CA ILE A 42 -26.18 40.85 7.19
C ILE A 42 -26.68 40.81 5.72
N LEU A 43 -25.78 40.99 4.75
CA LEU A 43 -26.11 40.87 3.32
C LEU A 43 -26.56 39.46 2.93
N LEU A 44 -25.97 38.42 3.51
CA LEU A 44 -26.36 37.03 3.28
C LEU A 44 -27.74 36.70 3.88
N LEU A 45 -28.05 37.24 5.06
CA LEU A 45 -29.37 37.12 5.71
C LEU A 45 -30.46 37.90 4.96
N LEU A 46 -30.12 39.04 4.36
CA LEU A 46 -31.04 39.82 3.52
C LEU A 46 -31.39 39.10 2.21
N ALA A 47 -30.46 38.34 1.63
CA ALA A 47 -30.71 37.58 0.40
C ALA A 47 -31.69 36.41 0.61
N LEU A 48 -31.70 35.80 1.81
CA LEU A 48 -32.56 34.67 2.17
C LEU A 48 -34.03 35.07 2.45
N GLY A 49 -34.34 36.37 2.51
CA GLY A 49 -35.72 36.88 2.73
C GLY A 49 -36.48 37.26 1.47
N SER A 50 -35.87 37.14 0.29
CA SER A 50 -36.44 37.59 -0.99
C SER A 50 -37.34 36.53 -1.60
N TYR A 51 -38.57 36.39 -1.10
CA TYR A 51 -39.60 35.66 -1.83
C TYR A 51 -40.12 36.55 -2.96
N ALA A 52 -39.66 36.31 -4.18
CA ALA A 52 -40.33 36.83 -5.37
C ALA A 52 -41.66 36.08 -5.52
N GLN A 53 -42.70 36.54 -4.82
CA GLN A 53 -44.05 36.06 -5.06
C GLN A 53 -44.54 36.66 -6.37
N PRO A 54 -45.18 35.86 -7.26
CA PRO A 54 -45.85 36.44 -8.41
C PRO A 54 -46.83 37.50 -7.89
N PRO A 55 -46.94 38.67 -8.55
CA PRO A 55 -47.87 39.69 -8.12
C PRO A 55 -49.27 39.09 -7.99
N GLN A 56 -49.85 39.13 -6.78
CA GLN A 56 -51.20 38.61 -6.46
C GLN A 56 -52.27 39.57 -6.98
N LYS A 57 -52.17 39.91 -8.27
CA LYS A 57 -53.01 40.91 -8.93
C LYS A 57 -53.06 40.65 -10.44
N MET A 58 -54.15 41.06 -11.07
CA MET A 58 -54.35 40.96 -12.53
C MET A 58 -54.84 42.29 -13.11
N SER A 59 -54.39 42.64 -14.31
CA SER A 59 -54.84 43.87 -14.98
C SER A 59 -56.32 43.78 -15.37
N TYR A 60 -57.08 44.84 -15.10
CA TYR A 60 -58.48 44.99 -15.50
C TYR A 60 -58.70 46.36 -16.13
N GLN A 61 -59.48 46.40 -17.22
CA GLN A 61 -59.79 47.62 -17.93
C GLN A 61 -61.24 47.57 -18.44
N SER A 62 -61.96 48.67 -18.31
CA SER A 62 -63.34 48.77 -18.77
C SER A 62 -63.73 50.20 -19.14
N VAL A 63 -64.75 50.36 -19.99
CA VAL A 63 -65.33 51.64 -20.40
C VAL A 63 -66.66 51.83 -19.69
N VAL A 64 -66.83 52.96 -19.02
CA VAL A 64 -68.06 53.29 -18.29
C VAL A 64 -68.97 54.18 -19.13
N ARG A 65 -70.23 53.79 -19.20
CA ARG A 65 -71.31 54.57 -19.81
C ARG A 65 -72.44 54.79 -18.80
N ASN A 66 -73.08 55.95 -18.86
CA ASN A 66 -74.26 56.24 -18.03
C ASN A 66 -75.52 55.55 -18.59
N ALA A 67 -76.65 55.68 -17.89
CA ALA A 67 -77.93 55.08 -18.30
C ALA A 67 -78.47 55.58 -19.67
N ALA A 68 -78.00 56.75 -20.14
CA ALA A 68 -78.29 57.29 -21.47
C ALA A 68 -77.29 56.82 -22.54
N ASN A 69 -76.43 55.83 -22.23
CA ASN A 69 -75.38 55.27 -23.07
C ASN A 69 -74.24 56.27 -23.45
N GLN A 70 -74.16 57.39 -22.75
CA GLN A 70 -73.10 58.38 -22.93
C GLN A 70 -71.85 57.97 -22.15
N ILE A 71 -70.68 58.24 -22.73
CA ILE A 71 -69.38 57.97 -22.10
C ILE A 71 -69.23 58.85 -20.86
N LEU A 72 -68.80 58.25 -19.74
CA LEU A 72 -68.51 58.96 -18.51
C LEU A 72 -67.04 59.40 -18.52
N ALA A 73 -66.74 60.54 -19.14
CA ALA A 73 -65.37 61.02 -19.33
C ALA A 73 -64.83 61.79 -18.12
N ASP A 74 -63.54 61.60 -17.82
CA ASP A 74 -62.76 62.36 -16.82
C ASP A 74 -63.42 62.45 -15.43
N GLN A 75 -64.09 61.37 -15.01
CA GLN A 75 -64.89 61.32 -13.79
C GLN A 75 -64.36 60.28 -12.80
N SER A 76 -64.35 60.65 -11.51
CA SER A 76 -64.06 59.71 -10.43
C SER A 76 -65.25 58.78 -10.20
N ILE A 77 -64.96 57.48 -10.14
CA ILE A 77 -65.93 56.40 -9.97
C ILE A 77 -65.48 55.44 -8.86
N GLY A 78 -66.45 54.84 -8.19
CA GLY A 78 -66.22 53.71 -7.28
C GLY A 78 -66.34 52.42 -8.07
N VAL A 79 -65.39 51.50 -7.92
CA VAL A 79 -65.41 50.19 -8.60
C VAL A 79 -65.31 49.09 -7.55
N LYS A 80 -66.24 48.14 -7.59
CA LYS A 80 -66.19 46.92 -6.78
C LYS A 80 -65.98 45.73 -7.70
N ILE A 81 -64.91 44.97 -7.43
CA ILE A 81 -64.56 43.77 -8.18
C ILE A 81 -64.86 42.55 -7.32
N SER A 82 -65.56 41.57 -7.88
CA SER A 82 -65.79 40.26 -7.25
C SER A 82 -65.33 39.13 -8.14
N ILE A 83 -64.79 38.07 -7.54
CA ILE A 83 -64.50 36.80 -8.20
C ILE A 83 -65.57 35.79 -7.78
N ILE A 84 -66.19 35.17 -8.78
CA ILE A 84 -67.27 34.20 -8.64
C ILE A 84 -66.79 32.86 -9.15
N GLU A 85 -67.04 31.78 -8.41
CA GLU A 85 -66.61 30.42 -8.74
C GLU A 85 -67.78 29.58 -9.31
N GLY A 86 -67.48 28.75 -10.30
CA GLY A 86 -68.37 27.71 -10.83
C GLY A 86 -69.35 28.13 -11.92
N SER A 87 -70.02 29.28 -11.78
CA SER A 87 -70.94 29.81 -12.82
C SER A 87 -71.12 31.33 -12.75
N PHE A 88 -71.76 31.94 -13.76
CA PHE A 88 -72.07 33.38 -13.78
C PHE A 88 -72.85 33.90 -12.56
N THR A 89 -73.55 33.02 -11.83
CA THR A 89 -74.29 33.32 -10.60
C THR A 89 -73.83 32.47 -9.42
N GLY A 90 -72.60 31.95 -9.47
CA GLY A 90 -72.02 31.10 -8.45
C GLY A 90 -71.67 31.82 -7.15
N THR A 91 -70.85 31.18 -6.32
CA THR A 91 -70.44 31.72 -5.02
C THR A 91 -69.38 32.81 -5.21
N VAL A 92 -69.55 33.96 -4.55
CA VAL A 92 -68.52 35.00 -4.49
C VAL A 92 -67.42 34.56 -3.52
N VAL A 93 -66.23 34.31 -4.04
CA VAL A 93 -65.06 33.85 -3.25
C VAL A 93 -64.11 34.98 -2.85
N TYR A 94 -64.21 36.13 -3.55
CA TYR A 94 -63.42 37.31 -3.25
C TYR A 94 -64.17 38.58 -3.67
N THR A 95 -64.07 39.65 -2.87
CA THR A 95 -64.58 40.98 -3.23
C THR A 95 -63.63 42.06 -2.74
N GLU A 96 -63.39 43.09 -3.56
CA GLU A 96 -62.61 44.27 -3.23
C GLU A 96 -63.23 45.55 -3.80
N THR A 97 -62.85 46.70 -3.24
CA THR A 97 -63.27 48.02 -3.70
C THR A 97 -62.07 48.88 -4.11
N HIS A 98 -62.27 49.70 -5.12
CA HIS A 98 -61.33 50.65 -5.72
C HIS A 98 -62.01 51.99 -5.96
N THR A 99 -61.20 53.05 -6.01
CA THR A 99 -61.56 54.34 -6.60
C THR A 99 -60.73 54.51 -7.87
N ALA A 100 -61.37 54.81 -8.99
CA ALA A 100 -60.69 55.03 -10.27
C ALA A 100 -61.19 56.33 -10.92
N THR A 101 -60.41 56.86 -11.86
CA THR A 101 -60.81 58.00 -12.69
C THR A 101 -60.85 57.53 -14.15
N THR A 102 -61.97 57.75 -14.83
CA THR A 102 -62.07 57.48 -16.26
C THR A 102 -61.29 58.52 -17.07
N ASN A 103 -60.81 58.16 -18.27
CA ASN A 103 -60.24 59.15 -19.20
C ASN A 103 -61.32 59.75 -20.13
N ALA A 104 -60.92 60.59 -21.08
CA ALA A 104 -61.80 61.21 -22.09
C ALA A 104 -62.67 60.21 -22.89
N SER A 105 -62.25 58.95 -22.99
CA SER A 105 -62.99 57.86 -23.66
C SER A 105 -63.84 57.02 -22.68
N GLY A 106 -63.93 57.42 -21.41
CA GLY A 106 -64.63 56.71 -20.33
C GLY A 106 -63.92 55.45 -19.85
N LEU A 107 -62.67 55.25 -20.25
CA LEU A 107 -61.88 54.07 -19.93
C LEU A 107 -61.20 54.25 -18.57
N PHE A 108 -61.28 53.25 -17.71
CA PHE A 108 -60.46 53.15 -16.52
C PHE A 108 -59.62 51.87 -16.54
N THR A 109 -58.49 51.91 -15.84
CA THR A 109 -57.59 50.78 -15.64
C THR A 109 -57.35 50.59 -14.14
N LEU A 110 -57.38 49.35 -13.67
CA LEU A 110 -57.01 48.98 -12.31
C LEU A 110 -56.34 47.61 -12.27
N GLU A 111 -55.75 47.28 -11.13
CA GLU A 111 -55.19 45.95 -10.85
C GLU A 111 -56.12 45.22 -9.87
N ALA A 112 -56.90 44.25 -10.37
CA ALA A 112 -57.75 43.44 -9.53
C ALA A 112 -56.88 42.55 -8.60
N GLY A 113 -57.18 42.55 -7.31
CA GLY A 113 -56.32 42.01 -6.24
C GLY A 113 -55.48 43.08 -5.51
N GLY A 114 -55.42 44.31 -6.05
CA GLY A 114 -54.72 45.45 -5.45
C GLY A 114 -55.65 46.44 -4.71
N GLY A 115 -56.94 46.16 -4.62
CA GLY A 115 -57.93 47.03 -3.98
C GLY A 115 -57.99 46.87 -2.47
N THR A 116 -59.01 47.45 -1.85
CA THR A 116 -59.33 47.18 -0.43
C THR A 116 -60.25 45.96 -0.35
N PRO A 117 -59.81 44.80 0.17
CA PRO A 117 -60.64 43.60 0.26
C PRO A 117 -61.81 43.81 1.24
N THR A 118 -62.97 43.31 0.87
CA THR A 118 -64.19 43.30 1.71
C THR A 118 -64.64 41.88 2.04
N THR A 119 -64.32 40.91 1.18
CA THR A 119 -64.57 39.47 1.39
C THR A 119 -63.38 38.67 0.88
N GLY A 120 -62.87 37.72 1.68
CA GLY A 120 -61.76 36.84 1.30
C GLY A 120 -60.42 37.56 1.08
N THR A 121 -59.43 36.83 0.55
CA THR A 121 -58.13 37.38 0.13
C THR A 121 -57.78 36.85 -1.25
N PHE A 122 -57.21 37.69 -2.13
CA PHE A 122 -56.90 37.29 -3.51
C PHE A 122 -55.98 36.07 -3.60
N ALA A 123 -55.01 35.96 -2.67
CA ALA A 123 -54.08 34.83 -2.59
C ALA A 123 -54.71 33.49 -2.14
N ALA A 124 -55.90 33.53 -1.54
CA ALA A 124 -56.60 32.33 -1.08
C ALA A 124 -57.58 31.78 -2.15
N ILE A 125 -57.72 32.46 -3.29
CA ILE A 125 -58.58 31.98 -4.38
C ILE A 125 -57.97 30.71 -4.95
N ASN A 126 -58.75 29.63 -5.00
CA ASN A 126 -58.32 28.37 -5.60
C ASN A 126 -58.54 28.39 -7.11
N TRP A 127 -57.62 29.02 -7.84
CA TRP A 127 -57.67 29.14 -9.30
C TRP A 127 -57.71 27.79 -10.07
N GLY A 128 -57.38 26.67 -9.41
CA GLY A 128 -57.46 25.33 -10.00
C GLY A 128 -58.85 24.69 -9.95
N ASN A 129 -59.79 25.26 -9.19
CA ASN A 129 -61.12 24.67 -8.97
C ASN A 129 -62.18 25.25 -9.91
N GLY A 130 -62.27 24.70 -11.12
CA GLY A 130 -63.31 25.06 -12.10
C GLY A 130 -63.22 26.48 -12.67
N SER A 131 -64.25 26.89 -13.42
CA SER A 131 -64.32 28.22 -14.05
C SER A 131 -64.51 29.33 -13.03
N HIS A 132 -63.87 30.46 -13.28
CA HIS A 132 -63.98 31.66 -12.47
C HIS A 132 -64.51 32.83 -13.31
N TYR A 133 -65.27 33.72 -12.69
CA TYR A 133 -65.88 34.88 -13.35
C TYR A 133 -65.50 36.14 -12.58
N ILE A 134 -65.21 37.21 -13.31
CA ILE A 134 -65.03 38.55 -12.74
C ILE A 134 -66.30 39.36 -12.91
N LYS A 135 -66.85 39.82 -11.79
CA LYS A 135 -67.96 40.77 -11.74
C LYS A 135 -67.44 42.14 -11.36
N SER A 136 -67.73 43.14 -12.18
CA SER A 136 -67.51 44.54 -11.85
C SER A 136 -68.84 45.22 -11.54
N GLU A 137 -68.82 46.05 -10.50
CA GLU A 137 -69.95 46.87 -10.07
C GLU A 137 -69.45 48.32 -9.89
N ILE A 138 -70.15 49.31 -10.44
CA ILE A 138 -69.65 50.68 -10.56
C ILE A 138 -70.65 51.68 -9.95
N ASP A 139 -70.14 52.58 -9.13
CA ASP A 139 -70.80 53.81 -8.68
C ASP A 139 -70.23 54.99 -9.47
N VAL A 140 -71.06 55.58 -10.32
CA VAL A 140 -70.67 56.69 -11.21
C VAL A 140 -70.36 57.99 -10.45
N THR A 141 -70.74 58.10 -9.18
CA THR A 141 -70.49 59.28 -8.33
C THR A 141 -69.24 59.16 -7.46
N GLY A 142 -68.51 58.04 -7.56
CA GLY A 142 -67.33 57.80 -6.71
C GLY A 142 -67.64 57.24 -5.32
N GLY A 143 -68.92 56.98 -5.03
CA GLY A 143 -69.38 56.45 -3.74
C GLY A 143 -69.38 54.92 -3.65
N THR A 144 -70.27 54.38 -2.80
CA THR A 144 -70.45 52.95 -2.53
C THR A 144 -71.79 52.40 -3.01
N ASN A 145 -72.58 53.20 -3.72
CA ASN A 145 -73.88 52.83 -4.27
C ASN A 145 -73.71 52.26 -5.68
N TYR A 146 -73.15 51.06 -5.77
CA TYR A 146 -72.84 50.42 -7.04
C TYR A 146 -74.11 49.99 -7.80
N ALA A 147 -74.37 50.61 -8.96
CA ALA A 147 -75.61 50.42 -9.73
C ALA A 147 -75.38 49.78 -11.11
N LEU A 148 -74.25 50.07 -11.76
CA LEU A 148 -73.88 49.44 -13.04
C LEU A 148 -73.15 48.13 -12.74
N SER A 149 -73.52 47.01 -13.36
CA SER A 149 -72.83 45.73 -13.17
C SER A 149 -72.62 44.96 -14.47
N GLY A 150 -71.45 44.33 -14.60
CA GLY A 150 -71.12 43.39 -15.67
C GLY A 150 -70.35 42.18 -15.13
N THR A 151 -70.62 40.99 -15.66
CA THR A 151 -69.92 39.74 -15.29
C THR A 151 -69.38 39.06 -16.55
N MET A 152 -68.13 38.61 -16.50
CA MET A 152 -67.50 37.86 -17.60
C MET A 152 -66.67 36.69 -17.06
N GLU A 153 -66.50 35.63 -17.85
CA GLU A 153 -65.62 34.51 -17.52
C GLU A 153 -64.15 34.91 -17.65
N LEU A 154 -63.32 34.45 -16.73
CA LEU A 154 -61.87 34.58 -16.81
C LEU A 154 -61.30 33.41 -17.62
N LEU A 155 -60.73 33.72 -18.79
CA LEU A 155 -60.05 32.73 -19.62
C LEU A 155 -58.54 32.69 -19.30
N SER A 156 -57.94 31.51 -19.46
CA SER A 156 -56.50 31.32 -19.23
C SER A 156 -55.63 32.19 -20.15
N VAL A 157 -54.63 32.85 -19.57
CA VAL A 157 -53.59 33.57 -20.32
C VAL A 157 -52.55 32.60 -20.93
N PRO A 158 -51.85 32.96 -22.02
CA PRO A 158 -50.87 32.07 -22.66
C PRO A 158 -49.78 31.50 -21.73
N TYR A 159 -49.33 32.27 -20.72
CA TYR A 159 -48.34 31.81 -19.74
C TYR A 159 -48.90 30.70 -18.82
N ALA A 160 -50.18 30.77 -18.45
CA ALA A 160 -50.85 29.75 -17.64
C ALA A 160 -51.07 28.45 -18.42
N LEU A 161 -51.33 28.53 -19.73
CA LEU A 161 -51.46 27.36 -20.61
C LEU A 161 -50.15 26.58 -20.77
N TYR A 162 -49.00 27.26 -20.66
CA TYR A 162 -47.68 26.61 -20.71
C TYR A 162 -47.39 25.79 -19.44
N ALA A 163 -47.78 26.29 -18.26
CA ALA A 163 -47.59 25.61 -16.98
C ALA A 163 -48.36 24.27 -16.88
N ALA A 164 -49.50 24.15 -17.55
CA ALA A 164 -50.29 22.90 -17.60
C ALA A 164 -49.58 21.73 -18.28
N LYS A 165 -48.56 21.97 -19.13
CA LYS A 165 -47.78 20.90 -19.79
C LYS A 165 -46.65 20.31 -18.92
N SER A 166 -46.32 20.95 -17.80
CA SER A 166 -45.22 20.57 -16.91
C SER A 166 -45.67 19.89 -15.61
N GLY A 167 -46.96 19.54 -15.49
CA GLY A 167 -47.58 19.17 -14.21
C GLY A 167 -47.45 17.72 -13.73
N ASN A 168 -47.15 16.74 -14.59
CA ASN A 168 -47.09 15.34 -14.15
C ASN A 168 -45.68 15.00 -13.67
N ALA A 169 -45.55 14.57 -12.41
CA ALA A 169 -44.29 14.08 -11.87
C ALA A 169 -43.90 12.75 -12.54
N SER A 170 -42.62 12.59 -12.89
CA SER A 170 -42.07 11.29 -13.30
C SER A 170 -41.66 10.54 -12.05
N LEU A 171 -42.28 9.40 -11.78
CA LEU A 171 -42.00 8.58 -10.59
C LEU A 171 -41.16 7.35 -10.97
N ILE A 172 -40.39 6.87 -9.98
CA ILE A 172 -39.52 5.68 -10.11
C ILE A 172 -39.85 4.73 -8.97
N ASN A 173 -40.04 3.45 -9.29
CA ASN A 173 -40.16 2.37 -8.32
C ASN A 173 -39.07 1.30 -8.57
N THR A 174 -38.53 0.73 -7.49
CA THR A 174 -37.53 -0.33 -7.56
C THR A 174 -37.97 -1.54 -6.76
N THR A 175 -38.04 -2.70 -7.42
CA THR A 175 -38.37 -3.98 -6.78
C THR A 175 -37.28 -5.00 -7.03
N THR A 176 -37.22 -6.03 -6.20
CA THR A 176 -36.30 -7.17 -6.44
C THR A 176 -36.73 -7.93 -7.69
N GLU A 177 -35.77 -8.25 -8.56
CA GLU A 177 -35.96 -9.14 -9.72
C GLU A 177 -35.46 -10.54 -9.34
N PRO A 178 -36.31 -11.58 -9.36
CA PRO A 178 -35.88 -12.95 -9.11
C PRO A 178 -35.02 -13.49 -10.27
N ALA A 179 -34.25 -14.55 -9.99
CA ALA A 179 -33.49 -15.23 -11.03
C ALA A 179 -34.42 -15.84 -12.10
N GLY A 180 -34.16 -15.52 -13.37
CA GLY A 180 -35.02 -15.96 -14.47
C GLY A 180 -34.71 -15.28 -15.80
N GLY A 181 -35.74 -15.11 -16.62
CA GLY A 181 -35.62 -14.68 -18.02
C GLY A 181 -35.01 -13.29 -18.23
N ASN A 182 -35.24 -12.35 -17.30
CA ASN A 182 -34.66 -11.00 -17.40
C ASN A 182 -33.24 -10.95 -16.84
N CYS A 183 -33.01 -11.61 -15.70
CA CYS A 183 -31.70 -11.67 -15.03
C CYS A 183 -31.42 -13.09 -14.53
N ALA A 184 -30.40 -13.74 -15.08
CA ALA A 184 -30.06 -15.12 -14.74
C ALA A 184 -29.75 -15.35 -13.25
N ASN A 185 -29.22 -14.35 -12.54
CA ASN A 185 -28.87 -14.42 -11.11
C ASN A 185 -29.72 -13.49 -10.23
N GLY A 186 -30.90 -13.11 -10.72
CA GLY A 186 -31.72 -12.06 -10.11
C GLY A 186 -31.05 -10.69 -10.20
N GLY A 187 -31.67 -9.70 -9.57
CA GLY A 187 -31.20 -8.32 -9.62
C GLY A 187 -32.22 -7.34 -9.06
N THR A 188 -32.22 -6.14 -9.61
CA THR A 188 -33.20 -5.08 -9.30
C THR A 188 -33.95 -4.69 -10.57
N LYS A 189 -35.28 -4.68 -10.50
CA LYS A 189 -36.17 -4.15 -11.53
C LYS A 189 -36.44 -2.67 -11.22
N ILE A 190 -36.28 -1.82 -12.23
CA ILE A 190 -36.51 -0.38 -12.16
C ILE A 190 -37.68 -0.05 -13.09
N GLU A 191 -38.75 0.47 -12.51
CA GLU A 191 -39.96 0.90 -13.21
C GLU A 191 -40.06 2.42 -13.16
N VAL A 192 -40.49 3.01 -14.28
CA VAL A 192 -40.69 4.46 -14.40
C VAL A 192 -42.03 4.74 -15.06
N GLY A 193 -42.68 5.84 -14.68
CA GLY A 193 -43.95 6.26 -15.25
C GLY A 193 -44.31 7.68 -14.88
N LEU A 194 -45.31 8.24 -15.56
CA LEU A 194 -45.87 9.54 -15.22
C LEU A 194 -46.98 9.32 -14.18
N ASP A 195 -46.92 10.07 -13.09
CA ASP A 195 -48.00 10.16 -12.10
C ASP A 195 -49.20 10.83 -12.76
N ALA A 196 -50.08 10.02 -13.33
CA ALA A 196 -51.17 10.49 -14.17
C ALA A 196 -52.34 11.02 -13.32
N ASN A 197 -52.44 10.55 -12.07
CA ASN A 197 -53.47 10.95 -11.13
C ASN A 197 -52.96 11.94 -10.04
N ASN A 198 -51.67 12.28 -10.06
CA ASN A 198 -50.99 13.20 -9.14
C ASN A 198 -51.08 12.79 -7.66
N ASN A 199 -51.04 11.50 -7.36
CA ASN A 199 -51.13 11.00 -5.99
C ASN A 199 -49.76 10.71 -5.34
N GLY A 200 -48.67 10.86 -6.10
CA GLY A 200 -47.30 10.66 -5.65
C GLY A 200 -46.85 9.20 -5.57
N VAL A 201 -47.62 8.25 -6.11
CA VAL A 201 -47.33 6.81 -6.09
C VAL A 201 -47.38 6.25 -7.50
N LEU A 202 -46.30 5.58 -7.94
CA LEU A 202 -46.28 4.94 -9.26
C LEU A 202 -47.09 3.65 -9.22
N GLU A 203 -48.28 3.65 -9.82
CA GLU A 203 -49.12 2.45 -9.90
C GLU A 203 -48.88 1.64 -11.17
N ASN A 204 -49.26 0.36 -11.17
CA ASN A 204 -49.06 -0.52 -12.32
C ASN A 204 -49.67 -0.01 -13.63
N THR A 205 -50.76 0.76 -13.57
CA THR A 205 -51.39 1.36 -14.76
C THR A 205 -50.60 2.55 -15.32
N GLU A 206 -49.71 3.12 -14.53
CA GLU A 206 -48.89 4.28 -14.88
C GLU A 206 -47.48 3.89 -15.33
N VAL A 207 -47.06 2.66 -15.01
CA VAL A 207 -45.75 2.13 -15.40
C VAL A 207 -45.61 2.09 -16.92
N ASN A 208 -44.57 2.74 -17.42
CA ASN A 208 -44.16 2.63 -18.81
C ASN A 208 -43.29 1.39 -19.02
N GLY A 209 -43.90 0.31 -19.51
CA GLY A 209 -43.22 -0.95 -19.79
C GLY A 209 -42.03 -0.83 -20.75
N ALA A 210 -42.05 0.12 -21.70
CA ALA A 210 -40.94 0.34 -22.64
C ALA A 210 -39.69 0.94 -21.98
N GLN A 211 -39.88 1.60 -20.83
CA GLN A 211 -38.80 2.23 -20.06
C GLN A 211 -38.37 1.39 -18.85
N THR A 212 -39.05 0.27 -18.57
CA THR A 212 -38.63 -0.66 -17.51
C THR A 212 -37.24 -1.21 -17.81
N LYS A 213 -36.35 -1.16 -16.81
CA LYS A 213 -34.97 -1.66 -16.91
C LYS A 213 -34.68 -2.67 -15.80
N TYR A 214 -33.75 -3.57 -16.08
CA TYR A 214 -33.27 -4.56 -15.12
C TYR A 214 -31.77 -4.34 -14.91
N VAL A 215 -31.38 -4.21 -13.64
CA VAL A 215 -29.98 -4.21 -13.21
C VAL A 215 -29.71 -5.62 -12.68
N CYS A 216 -29.13 -6.46 -13.52
CA CYS A 216 -28.85 -7.84 -13.17
C CYS A 216 -27.63 -7.95 -12.26
N ASN A 217 -27.70 -8.84 -11.27
CA ASN A 217 -26.53 -9.23 -10.52
C ASN A 217 -25.51 -9.86 -11.48
N GLY A 218 -24.24 -9.50 -11.34
CA GLY A 218 -23.15 -10.15 -12.06
C GLY A 218 -23.18 -11.67 -11.80
N THR A 219 -22.70 -12.46 -12.75
CA THR A 219 -22.24 -13.79 -12.38
C THR A 219 -21.23 -13.58 -11.27
N ASN A 220 -21.47 -14.20 -10.11
CA ASN A 220 -20.33 -14.55 -9.27
C ASN A 220 -19.49 -15.45 -10.17
N THR A 221 -18.56 -14.87 -10.94
CA THR A 221 -17.45 -15.66 -11.42
C THR A 221 -16.94 -16.29 -10.15
N THR A 222 -16.80 -17.60 -10.16
CA THR A 222 -15.79 -18.29 -9.36
C THR A 222 -14.40 -17.79 -9.78
N GLY A 223 -14.18 -16.47 -9.81
CA GLY A 223 -12.90 -15.81 -9.73
C GLY A 223 -12.46 -15.97 -8.30
N GLY A 224 -12.06 -17.20 -7.99
CA GLY A 224 -11.67 -17.65 -6.67
C GLY A 224 -12.78 -17.60 -5.63
N SER A 225 -13.06 -18.74 -5.01
CA SER A 225 -13.02 -18.78 -3.55
C SER A 225 -11.61 -18.41 -3.07
N GLY A 226 -11.14 -17.21 -3.41
CA GLY A 226 -10.02 -16.56 -2.77
C GLY A 226 -10.60 -15.82 -1.58
N ASN A 227 -11.13 -16.57 -0.61
CA ASN A 227 -10.97 -16.08 0.75
C ASN A 227 -9.46 -15.83 0.83
N GLY A 228 -9.04 -14.57 0.98
CA GLY A 228 -7.68 -14.32 1.43
C GLY A 228 -7.44 -15.31 2.56
N LEU A 229 -6.36 -16.08 2.48
CA LEU A 229 -6.09 -17.10 3.50
C LEU A 229 -6.03 -16.41 4.87
N ASN A 230 -5.69 -15.11 4.87
CA ASN A 230 -5.68 -14.24 6.02
C ASN A 230 -6.36 -12.89 5.73
N PRO A 231 -6.98 -12.25 6.73
CA PRO A 231 -7.34 -10.84 6.66
C PRO A 231 -6.13 -9.97 6.27
N GLY A 232 -6.27 -9.10 5.28
CA GLY A 232 -5.23 -8.18 4.81
C GLY A 232 -4.44 -8.61 3.56
N ASP A 233 -4.76 -9.77 2.99
CA ASP A 233 -4.26 -10.17 1.67
C ASP A 233 -4.77 -9.24 0.56
N LEU A 234 -3.95 -9.01 -0.47
CA LEU A 234 -4.26 -8.19 -1.65
C LEU A 234 -4.22 -9.06 -2.91
N TYR A 235 -5.18 -8.90 -3.83
CA TYR A 235 -5.08 -9.49 -5.17
C TYR A 235 -4.76 -8.41 -6.20
N TYR A 236 -3.86 -8.72 -7.15
CA TYR A 236 -3.54 -7.83 -8.27
C TYR A 236 -3.61 -8.58 -9.60
N TRP A 237 -4.03 -7.87 -10.66
CA TRP A 237 -4.10 -8.40 -12.01
C TRP A 237 -2.76 -8.20 -12.73
N SER A 238 -2.18 -9.28 -13.27
CA SER A 238 -0.90 -9.21 -14.01
C SER A 238 -1.05 -8.97 -15.51
N GLY A 239 -2.27 -8.80 -16.02
CA GLY A 239 -2.56 -8.83 -17.46
C GLY A 239 -3.00 -10.20 -17.99
N SER A 240 -2.66 -11.28 -17.27
CA SER A 240 -2.97 -12.66 -17.67
C SER A 240 -3.64 -13.50 -16.58
N ALA A 241 -3.45 -13.13 -15.30
CA ALA A 241 -4.05 -13.82 -14.16
C ALA A 241 -4.21 -12.87 -12.96
N TRP A 242 -5.12 -13.22 -12.05
CA TRP A 242 -5.16 -12.65 -10.71
C TRP A 242 -4.09 -13.33 -9.86
N ASN A 243 -3.26 -12.52 -9.20
CA ASN A 243 -2.16 -12.98 -8.36
C ASN A 243 -2.41 -12.50 -6.93
N LEU A 244 -2.17 -13.38 -5.96
CA LEU A 244 -2.24 -13.06 -4.53
C LEU A 244 -0.93 -12.42 -4.08
N LEU A 245 -1.02 -11.29 -3.40
CA LEU A 245 0.01 -10.66 -2.59
C LEU A 245 -0.40 -10.83 -1.12
N PRO A 246 0.24 -11.74 -0.37
CA PRO A 246 -0.07 -11.94 1.05
C PRO A 246 0.07 -10.64 1.85
N ILE A 247 -0.60 -10.56 3.00
CA ILE A 247 -0.45 -9.43 3.92
C ILE A 247 1.03 -9.15 4.24
N GLY A 248 1.41 -7.88 4.21
CA GLY A 248 2.74 -7.43 4.59
C GLY A 248 2.97 -7.48 6.10
N THR A 249 4.22 -7.30 6.51
CA THR A 249 4.60 -7.15 7.91
C THR A 249 4.60 -5.68 8.34
N ASN A 250 4.44 -5.43 9.64
CA ASN A 250 4.39 -4.06 10.18
C ASN A 250 5.68 -3.28 9.82
N GLY A 251 5.51 -2.07 9.29
CA GLY A 251 6.62 -1.21 8.85
C GLY A 251 7.02 -1.36 7.38
N GLN A 252 6.41 -2.26 6.60
CA GLN A 252 6.64 -2.35 5.16
C GLN A 252 5.78 -1.35 4.38
N ASN A 253 6.37 -0.70 3.38
CA ASN A 253 5.64 0.09 2.39
C ASN A 253 5.20 -0.81 1.23
N LEU A 254 3.97 -0.62 0.73
CA LEU A 254 3.52 -1.21 -0.53
C LEU A 254 4.06 -0.37 -1.68
N ILE A 255 4.88 -0.95 -2.54
CA ILE A 255 5.51 -0.28 -3.68
C ILE A 255 5.18 -1.05 -4.97
N VAL A 256 4.95 -0.33 -6.06
CA VAL A 256 4.86 -0.94 -7.39
C VAL A 256 6.27 -1.03 -7.97
N CYS A 257 6.80 -2.25 -8.07
CA CYS A 257 8.11 -2.54 -8.61
C CYS A 257 7.95 -3.31 -9.93
N ASN A 258 8.48 -2.76 -11.03
CA ASN A 258 8.35 -3.35 -12.38
C ASN A 258 6.89 -3.71 -12.76
N GLY A 259 5.94 -2.84 -12.41
CA GLY A 259 4.51 -3.05 -12.68
C GLY A 259 3.80 -4.06 -11.77
N LYS A 260 4.50 -4.60 -10.76
CA LYS A 260 3.95 -5.53 -9.76
C LYS A 260 3.94 -4.88 -8.37
N PRO A 261 2.82 -4.90 -7.62
CA PRO A 261 2.82 -4.47 -6.22
C PRO A 261 3.59 -5.48 -5.35
N ILE A 262 4.47 -4.97 -4.50
CA ILE A 262 5.26 -5.74 -3.52
C ILE A 262 5.33 -5.01 -2.18
N TRP A 263 5.50 -5.75 -1.09
CA TRP A 263 5.85 -5.19 0.22
C TRP A 263 7.36 -5.03 0.35
N GLY A 264 7.81 -3.85 0.80
CA GLY A 264 9.23 -3.55 0.99
C GLY A 264 9.89 -2.84 -0.20
N PRO A 265 11.23 -2.78 -0.24
CA PRO A 265 11.96 -2.05 -1.27
C PRO A 265 11.82 -2.71 -2.65
N CYS A 266 11.81 -1.90 -3.71
CA CYS A 266 11.87 -2.41 -5.08
C CYS A 266 13.26 -2.99 -5.34
N VAL A 267 13.33 -4.32 -5.40
CA VAL A 267 14.54 -5.06 -5.78
C VAL A 267 14.53 -5.34 -7.28
N ASN A 268 15.67 -5.15 -7.92
CA ASN A 268 15.87 -5.46 -9.33
C ASN A 268 16.25 -6.94 -9.50
N PRO A 269 15.57 -7.72 -10.35
CA PRO A 269 15.86 -9.14 -10.55
C PRO A 269 17.30 -9.44 -11.02
N SER A 270 18.02 -8.45 -11.54
CA SER A 270 19.40 -8.62 -11.97
C SER A 270 20.39 -8.76 -10.81
N THR A 271 20.03 -8.33 -9.60
CA THR A 271 20.90 -8.40 -8.41
C THR A 271 20.17 -8.74 -7.11
N ASN A 272 18.83 -8.84 -7.14
CA ASN A 272 17.93 -8.90 -5.97
C ASN A 272 18.16 -7.80 -4.92
N GLY A 273 18.81 -6.70 -5.33
CA GLY A 273 18.96 -5.49 -4.55
C GLY A 273 18.55 -4.26 -5.37
N THR A 274 19.04 -3.08 -5.02
CA THR A 274 18.70 -1.83 -5.73
C THR A 274 19.59 -1.55 -6.94
N SER A 275 20.70 -2.28 -7.10
CA SER A 275 21.58 -2.15 -8.26
C SER A 275 21.01 -2.84 -9.50
N VAL A 276 21.43 -2.38 -10.66
CA VAL A 276 21.07 -2.98 -11.96
C VAL A 276 22.34 -3.39 -12.68
N ILE A 277 22.38 -4.63 -13.16
CA ILE A 277 23.42 -5.11 -14.06
C ILE A 277 22.85 -5.33 -15.47
N SER A 278 23.63 -5.03 -16.49
CA SER A 278 23.25 -5.29 -17.89
C SER A 278 23.59 -6.71 -18.33
N SER A 279 24.65 -7.30 -17.76
CA SER A 279 25.14 -8.61 -18.15
C SER A 279 25.97 -9.27 -17.06
N MET A 280 25.96 -10.60 -17.10
CA MET A 280 26.93 -11.47 -16.43
C MET A 280 28.13 -11.62 -17.36
N ILE A 281 29.26 -10.98 -17.04
CA ILE A 281 30.47 -11.02 -17.88
C ILE A 281 31.15 -12.39 -17.78
N SER A 282 31.24 -12.93 -16.56
CA SER A 282 31.80 -14.26 -16.29
C SER A 282 31.32 -14.77 -14.94
N CYS A 283 31.06 -16.07 -14.83
CA CYS A 283 30.75 -16.71 -13.54
C CYS A 283 31.82 -17.70 -13.08
N ASN A 284 32.89 -17.83 -13.84
CA ASN A 284 33.99 -18.76 -13.59
C ASN A 284 35.34 -18.02 -13.55
N THR A 285 35.36 -16.77 -13.06
CA THR A 285 36.54 -15.90 -13.15
C THR A 285 37.69 -16.42 -12.28
N SER A 286 37.41 -16.75 -11.02
CA SER A 286 38.38 -17.31 -10.07
C SER A 286 37.63 -18.02 -8.95
N TYR A 287 38.24 -19.01 -8.33
CA TYR A 287 37.69 -19.71 -7.17
C TYR A 287 38.78 -20.19 -6.24
N THR A 288 38.37 -20.50 -5.01
CA THR A 288 39.25 -21.05 -3.97
C THR A 288 38.54 -22.18 -3.23
N GLY A 289 39.32 -23.07 -2.64
CA GLY A 289 38.85 -24.20 -1.86
C GLY A 289 38.28 -25.35 -2.70
N SER A 290 38.02 -26.46 -2.02
CA SER A 290 37.40 -27.67 -2.58
C SER A 290 36.29 -28.17 -1.65
N MET A 291 35.41 -29.03 -2.17
CA MET A 291 34.27 -29.55 -1.42
C MET A 291 34.26 -31.07 -1.44
N ALA A 292 33.94 -31.68 -0.30
CA ALA A 292 33.83 -33.12 -0.15
C ALA A 292 32.45 -33.54 0.37
N LEU A 293 32.01 -34.73 -0.02
CA LEU A 293 30.72 -35.28 0.38
C LEU A 293 30.59 -35.34 1.90
N GLY A 294 29.53 -34.76 2.46
CA GLY A 294 29.21 -34.86 3.88
C GLY A 294 30.07 -34.02 4.82
N VAL A 295 30.99 -33.19 4.29
CA VAL A 295 31.86 -32.28 5.05
C VAL A 295 31.29 -30.86 5.00
N ASP A 296 31.34 -30.13 6.11
CA ASP A 296 30.96 -28.71 6.14
C ASP A 296 31.85 -27.88 5.21
N VAL A 297 31.24 -27.06 4.35
CA VAL A 297 31.99 -26.20 3.43
C VAL A 297 32.50 -24.96 4.16
N ILE A 298 33.82 -24.85 4.27
CA ILE A 298 34.53 -23.71 4.86
C ILE A 298 35.57 -23.18 3.86
N GLY A 299 35.75 -21.86 3.78
CA GLY A 299 36.83 -21.25 2.99
C GLY A 299 36.69 -21.38 1.45
N VAL A 300 35.57 -21.93 0.96
CA VAL A 300 35.31 -22.06 -0.48
C VAL A 300 34.64 -20.80 -1.01
N SER A 301 35.12 -20.28 -2.14
CA SER A 301 34.50 -19.12 -2.80
C SER A 301 34.48 -19.22 -4.32
N GLN A 302 33.59 -18.43 -4.93
CA GLN A 302 33.47 -18.26 -6.37
C GLN A 302 33.40 -16.77 -6.71
N THR A 303 34.33 -16.29 -7.53
CA THR A 303 34.28 -14.93 -8.07
C THR A 303 33.50 -14.92 -9.37
N ILE A 304 32.51 -14.03 -9.43
CA ILE A 304 31.78 -13.67 -10.64
C ILE A 304 32.12 -12.23 -11.04
N THR A 305 31.96 -11.90 -12.31
CA THR A 305 32.17 -10.56 -12.86
C THR A 305 30.89 -10.10 -13.55
N VAL A 306 30.38 -8.94 -13.17
CA VAL A 306 29.11 -8.37 -13.67
C VAL A 306 29.35 -6.99 -14.26
N ASN A 307 28.52 -6.57 -15.22
CA ASN A 307 28.54 -5.19 -15.71
C ASN A 307 27.41 -4.38 -15.05
N VAL A 308 27.76 -3.51 -14.11
CA VAL A 308 26.83 -2.67 -13.35
C VAL A 308 26.47 -1.43 -14.17
N THR A 309 25.18 -1.21 -14.39
CA THR A 309 24.65 0.01 -15.05
C THR A 309 24.05 0.99 -14.07
N THR A 310 23.57 0.53 -12.91
CA THR A 310 23.09 1.37 -11.81
C THR A 310 23.69 0.89 -10.50
N ALA A 311 24.41 1.78 -9.82
CA ALA A 311 24.98 1.54 -8.50
C ALA A 311 23.88 1.30 -7.46
N GLY A 312 24.17 0.51 -6.42
CA GLY A 312 23.19 0.12 -5.41
C GLY A 312 23.54 -1.20 -4.73
N ASN A 313 22.61 -1.72 -3.93
CA ASN A 313 22.78 -2.95 -3.20
C ASN A 313 22.59 -4.17 -4.11
N TYR A 314 23.21 -5.29 -3.74
CA TYR A 314 23.01 -6.59 -4.37
C TYR A 314 22.91 -7.69 -3.30
N ASP A 315 22.18 -8.74 -3.63
CA ASP A 315 22.03 -10.01 -2.90
C ASP A 315 22.00 -11.15 -3.92
N ILE A 316 23.18 -11.74 -4.16
CA ILE A 316 23.39 -12.73 -5.22
C ILE A 316 23.70 -14.06 -4.56
N SER A 317 22.99 -15.10 -4.95
CA SER A 317 23.20 -16.46 -4.45
C SER A 317 22.97 -17.53 -5.49
N ALA A 318 23.56 -18.71 -5.27
CA ALA A 318 23.26 -19.95 -5.97
C ALA A 318 23.29 -21.12 -4.98
N THR A 319 22.23 -21.93 -4.99
CA THR A 319 22.09 -23.08 -4.10
C THR A 319 21.94 -24.35 -4.90
N ALA A 320 22.79 -25.34 -4.66
CA ALA A 320 22.70 -26.67 -5.24
C ALA A 320 23.40 -27.68 -4.33
N ASN A 321 22.93 -28.93 -4.35
CA ASN A 321 23.58 -30.05 -3.65
C ASN A 321 23.85 -29.80 -2.14
N GLY A 322 22.94 -29.11 -1.44
CA GLY A 322 23.09 -28.80 -0.01
C GLY A 322 24.08 -27.67 0.31
N VAL A 323 24.64 -27.01 -0.70
CA VAL A 323 25.59 -25.89 -0.56
C VAL A 323 24.97 -24.62 -1.13
N THR A 324 25.20 -23.50 -0.45
CA THR A 324 24.82 -22.16 -0.91
C THR A 324 26.06 -21.30 -1.08
N PHE A 325 26.28 -20.79 -2.29
CA PHE A 325 27.20 -19.69 -2.57
C PHE A 325 26.42 -18.38 -2.49
N SER A 326 26.86 -17.41 -1.70
CA SER A 326 26.16 -16.14 -1.57
C SER A 326 27.09 -14.95 -1.34
N ALA A 327 26.66 -13.77 -1.76
CA ALA A 327 27.26 -12.50 -1.39
C ALA A 327 26.20 -11.39 -1.36
N THR A 328 26.28 -10.55 -0.33
CA THR A 328 25.51 -9.31 -0.22
C THR A 328 26.47 -8.13 -0.16
N GLY A 329 26.12 -7.01 -0.78
CA GLY A 329 26.97 -5.82 -0.73
C GLY A 329 26.37 -4.63 -1.46
N THR A 330 27.24 -3.69 -1.82
CA THR A 330 26.87 -2.47 -2.56
C THR A 330 27.88 -2.20 -3.66
N PHE A 331 27.41 -2.05 -4.89
CA PHE A 331 28.20 -1.47 -5.97
C PHE A 331 28.19 0.05 -5.83
N THR A 332 29.35 0.66 -5.64
CA THR A 332 29.50 2.12 -5.50
C THR A 332 29.78 2.81 -6.84
N SER A 333 30.04 2.05 -7.90
CA SER A 333 30.32 2.56 -9.25
C SER A 333 29.78 1.62 -10.32
N THR A 334 29.59 2.16 -11.52
CA THR A 334 29.19 1.42 -12.72
C THR A 334 30.38 0.75 -13.39
N GLY A 335 30.12 -0.08 -14.41
CA GLY A 335 31.14 -0.82 -15.15
C GLY A 335 31.34 -2.24 -14.62
N ASN A 336 32.45 -2.88 -15.00
CA ASN A 336 32.74 -4.26 -14.61
C ASN A 336 33.15 -4.33 -13.14
N GLN A 337 32.42 -5.10 -12.35
CA GLN A 337 32.65 -5.30 -10.92
C GLN A 337 32.74 -6.79 -10.60
N ASN A 338 33.61 -7.15 -9.66
CA ASN A 338 33.71 -8.51 -9.16
C ASN A 338 32.86 -8.70 -7.91
N VAL A 339 32.22 -9.85 -7.79
CA VAL A 339 31.51 -10.30 -6.58
C VAL A 339 32.10 -11.63 -6.17
N ILE A 340 32.54 -11.72 -4.91
CA ILE A 340 33.10 -12.95 -4.33
C ILE A 340 31.98 -13.62 -3.53
N LEU A 341 31.45 -14.70 -4.07
CA LEU A 341 30.44 -15.53 -3.41
C LEU A 341 31.14 -16.49 -2.45
N SER A 342 30.77 -16.46 -1.16
CA SER A 342 31.26 -17.40 -0.16
C SER A 342 30.29 -18.59 -0.06
N ALA A 343 30.85 -19.80 0.00
CA ALA A 343 30.07 -21.02 0.12
C ALA A 343 29.84 -21.41 1.59
N SER A 344 28.71 -22.04 1.85
CA SER A 344 28.36 -22.66 3.14
C SER A 344 27.40 -23.84 2.93
N GLY A 345 27.30 -24.74 3.91
CA GLY A 345 26.43 -25.91 3.86
C GLY A 345 27.21 -27.22 3.75
N VAL A 346 26.51 -28.31 3.47
CA VAL A 346 27.08 -29.67 3.44
C VAL A 346 26.72 -30.35 2.12
N PRO A 347 27.70 -30.78 1.31
CA PRO A 347 27.43 -31.46 0.05
C PRO A 347 26.77 -32.83 0.25
N THR A 348 25.75 -33.12 -0.55
CA THR A 348 24.96 -34.37 -0.43
C THR A 348 25.20 -35.41 -1.52
N LEU A 349 25.84 -35.02 -2.63
CA LEU A 349 26.05 -35.86 -3.81
C LEU A 349 27.45 -35.64 -4.40
N LEU A 350 28.10 -36.72 -4.84
CA LEU A 350 29.38 -36.69 -5.53
C LEU A 350 29.27 -36.15 -6.96
N GLY A 351 30.41 -35.73 -7.51
CA GLY A 351 30.54 -35.34 -8.91
C GLY A 351 30.38 -33.84 -9.14
N THR A 352 30.33 -33.47 -10.41
CA THR A 352 30.21 -32.06 -10.83
C THR A 352 28.76 -31.60 -10.73
N ASN A 353 28.53 -30.55 -9.94
CA ASN A 353 27.23 -29.97 -9.68
C ASN A 353 27.21 -28.51 -10.16
N SER A 354 26.13 -28.14 -10.85
CA SER A 354 25.96 -26.81 -11.42
C SER A 354 25.18 -25.90 -10.47
N PHE A 355 25.74 -24.73 -10.21
CA PHE A 355 25.19 -23.70 -9.33
C PHE A 355 24.70 -22.54 -10.19
N VAL A 356 23.37 -22.38 -10.27
CA VAL A 356 22.72 -21.32 -11.06
C VAL A 356 22.41 -20.12 -10.17
N LEU A 357 22.85 -18.93 -10.58
CA LEU A 357 22.60 -17.68 -9.85
C LEU A 357 21.11 -17.31 -9.86
N ASN A 358 20.64 -16.73 -8.76
CA ASN A 358 19.27 -16.23 -8.57
C ASN A 358 19.00 -14.87 -9.26
N THR A 359 19.64 -14.60 -10.40
CA THR A 359 19.61 -13.29 -11.09
C THR A 359 19.02 -13.39 -12.50
N THR A 360 18.60 -12.25 -13.06
CA THR A 360 18.23 -12.11 -14.48
C THR A 360 18.98 -10.90 -15.10
N PRO A 361 19.95 -11.08 -16.01
CA PRO A 361 20.31 -12.35 -16.66
C PRO A 361 20.91 -13.37 -15.69
N ASN A 362 20.65 -14.64 -15.99
CA ASN A 362 21.17 -15.76 -15.20
C ASN A 362 22.58 -16.14 -15.66
N CYS A 363 23.25 -16.91 -14.83
CA CYS A 363 24.53 -17.51 -15.13
C CYS A 363 24.78 -18.68 -14.19
N SER A 364 25.71 -19.56 -14.53
CA SER A 364 26.03 -20.72 -13.70
C SER A 364 27.53 -20.99 -13.67
N PHE A 365 27.94 -21.69 -12.62
CA PHE A 365 29.28 -22.22 -12.45
C PHE A 365 29.20 -23.63 -11.87
N ASP A 366 30.22 -24.43 -12.15
CA ASP A 366 30.25 -25.82 -11.72
C ASP A 366 31.24 -26.00 -10.57
N LYS A 367 30.91 -26.91 -9.65
CA LYS A 367 31.83 -27.38 -8.63
C LYS A 367 31.84 -28.89 -8.57
N THR A 368 33.03 -29.47 -8.45
CA THR A 368 33.21 -30.90 -8.27
C THR A 368 33.26 -31.24 -6.79
N ILE A 369 32.40 -32.16 -6.37
CA ILE A 369 32.37 -32.71 -5.03
C ILE A 369 33.07 -34.07 -5.06
N VAL A 370 34.13 -34.17 -4.28
CA VAL A 370 34.96 -35.38 -4.19
C VAL A 370 34.56 -36.23 -3.00
N ASN A 371 34.94 -37.51 -3.04
CA ASN A 371 34.76 -38.40 -1.90
C ASN A 371 35.82 -38.11 -0.84
N VAL A 372 35.47 -38.27 0.45
CA VAL A 372 36.42 -38.19 1.55
C VAL A 372 37.23 -39.49 1.58
N ALA A 373 38.46 -39.45 1.05
CA ALA A 373 39.34 -40.60 1.01
C ALA A 373 40.81 -40.19 1.15
N ILE A 374 41.60 -41.02 1.83
CA ILE A 374 43.03 -40.79 2.02
C ILE A 374 43.72 -40.63 0.65
N GLY A 375 44.54 -39.59 0.53
CA GLY A 375 45.25 -39.22 -0.69
C GLY A 375 44.50 -38.26 -1.61
N GLN A 376 43.21 -37.98 -1.36
CA GLN A 376 42.47 -36.99 -2.14
C GLN A 376 42.80 -35.56 -1.70
N PRO A 377 42.83 -34.58 -2.63
CA PRO A 377 43.03 -33.19 -2.29
C PRO A 377 41.79 -32.60 -1.61
N LEU A 378 41.97 -31.95 -0.46
CA LEU A 378 40.91 -31.25 0.28
C LEU A 378 41.51 -30.03 0.99
N GLU A 379 40.81 -28.89 0.92
CA GLU A 379 41.13 -27.65 1.65
C GLU A 379 42.63 -27.25 1.59
N GLY A 380 43.21 -27.26 0.39
CA GLY A 380 44.62 -26.87 0.15
C GLY A 380 45.67 -27.93 0.50
N GLY A 381 45.27 -29.07 1.08
CA GLY A 381 46.17 -30.19 1.39
C GLY A 381 45.66 -31.54 0.88
N VAL A 382 46.16 -32.60 1.51
CA VAL A 382 45.83 -33.99 1.18
C VAL A 382 45.25 -34.69 2.40
N ILE A 383 44.09 -35.34 2.25
CA ILE A 383 43.46 -36.12 3.32
C ILE A 383 44.41 -37.25 3.74
N ALA A 384 44.78 -37.27 5.01
CA ALA A 384 45.76 -38.21 5.58
C ALA A 384 45.15 -39.14 6.63
N TYR A 385 44.04 -38.76 7.23
CA TYR A 385 43.24 -39.57 8.15
C TYR A 385 41.77 -39.21 7.99
N VAL A 386 40.89 -40.20 8.16
CA VAL A 386 39.43 -40.02 8.18
C VAL A 386 38.93 -40.79 9.39
N ASP A 387 38.09 -40.15 10.21
CA ASP A 387 37.52 -40.78 11.40
C ASP A 387 36.42 -41.79 11.04
N ASN A 388 35.88 -42.47 12.06
CA ASN A 388 34.83 -43.47 11.86
C ASN A 388 33.51 -42.87 11.36
N SER A 389 33.31 -41.56 11.45
CA SER A 389 32.11 -40.89 10.93
C SER A 389 32.17 -40.71 9.41
N GLY A 390 33.39 -40.72 8.83
CA GLY A 390 33.62 -40.45 7.41
C GLY A 390 33.51 -38.97 7.04
N LYS A 391 33.31 -38.08 8.02
CA LYS A 391 33.06 -36.65 7.81
C LYS A 391 34.18 -35.75 8.32
N HIS A 392 34.97 -36.24 9.28
CA HIS A 392 36.07 -35.49 9.86
C HIS A 392 37.37 -36.26 9.72
N GLY A 393 38.48 -35.54 9.83
CA GLY A 393 39.78 -36.17 9.70
C GLY A 393 40.94 -35.19 9.78
N LEU A 394 42.07 -35.63 9.22
CA LEU A 394 43.29 -34.82 9.17
C LEU A 394 43.72 -34.61 7.72
N ILE A 395 44.11 -33.37 7.42
CA ILE A 395 44.69 -32.95 6.15
C ILE A 395 46.16 -32.61 6.39
N VAL A 396 47.04 -33.21 5.60
CA VAL A 396 48.47 -32.90 5.60
C VAL A 396 48.78 -31.88 4.51
N ALA A 397 49.69 -30.94 4.82
CA ALA A 397 50.15 -29.94 3.85
C ALA A 397 50.75 -30.64 2.61
N PRO A 398 50.59 -30.11 1.39
CA PRO A 398 50.96 -30.82 0.16
C PRO A 398 52.48 -31.07 0.02
N MET A 399 53.30 -30.29 0.75
CA MET A 399 54.75 -30.43 0.79
C MET A 399 55.28 -30.34 2.23
N ILE A 400 56.51 -30.79 2.42
CA ILE A 400 57.29 -30.61 3.65
C ILE A 400 57.57 -29.12 3.90
N GLN A 401 57.39 -28.64 5.14
CA GLN A 401 57.61 -27.23 5.49
C GLN A 401 59.09 -26.95 5.80
N SER A 402 59.80 -27.91 6.40
CA SER A 402 61.24 -27.83 6.61
C SER A 402 61.83 -29.24 6.72
N THR A 403 63.06 -29.42 6.23
CA THR A 403 63.86 -30.65 6.39
C THR A 403 64.82 -30.57 7.59
N SER A 404 64.94 -29.40 8.22
CA SER A 404 65.91 -29.14 9.29
C SER A 404 65.32 -28.13 10.27
N ALA A 405 64.59 -28.62 11.27
CA ALA A 405 64.05 -27.83 12.36
C ALA A 405 64.39 -28.48 13.70
N GLU A 406 64.84 -27.70 14.68
CA GLU A 406 64.92 -28.16 16.06
C GLU A 406 63.52 -28.28 16.66
N TRP A 407 63.33 -29.19 17.61
CA TRP A 407 62.06 -29.28 18.33
C TRP A 407 61.82 -28.02 19.18
N GLY A 408 62.89 -27.46 19.75
CA GLY A 408 62.88 -26.22 20.53
C GLY A 408 62.98 -26.43 22.05
N CYS A 409 63.37 -25.37 22.77
CA CYS A 409 63.37 -25.33 24.25
C CYS A 409 63.93 -26.58 24.93
N ASN A 410 65.08 -27.05 24.44
CA ASN A 410 65.80 -28.19 25.01
C ASN A 410 66.23 -27.88 26.46
N GLY A 411 65.90 -28.79 27.38
CA GLY A 411 66.18 -28.62 28.82
C GLY A 411 65.07 -27.88 29.57
N THR A 412 64.03 -27.40 28.90
CA THR A 412 62.86 -26.78 29.52
C THR A 412 61.68 -27.75 29.52
N GLU A 413 61.13 -28.02 30.71
CA GLU A 413 59.89 -28.81 30.85
C GLU A 413 58.69 -27.93 30.49
N LEU A 414 57.99 -28.26 29.42
CA LEU A 414 56.71 -27.65 29.07
C LEU A 414 55.57 -28.31 29.87
N SER A 415 54.59 -27.52 30.33
CA SER A 415 53.43 -28.02 31.08
C SER A 415 52.49 -28.92 30.27
N GLY A 416 52.56 -28.83 28.93
CA GLY A 416 51.78 -29.60 27.97
C GLY A 416 52.64 -30.21 26.86
N GLY A 417 51.98 -30.75 25.83
CA GLY A 417 52.68 -31.36 24.69
C GLY A 417 52.95 -32.87 24.80
N TYR A 418 52.45 -33.56 25.82
CA TYR A 418 52.68 -35.01 25.98
C TYR A 418 51.69 -35.89 25.21
N GLY A 419 50.65 -35.31 24.61
CA GLY A 419 49.61 -36.04 23.89
C GLY A 419 50.24 -36.85 22.74
N ARG A 420 49.89 -38.13 22.64
CA ARG A 420 50.42 -39.05 21.61
C ARG A 420 49.37 -39.46 20.59
N SER A 421 48.13 -39.60 21.05
CA SER A 421 47.02 -40.12 20.28
C SER A 421 46.61 -39.20 19.13
N ILE A 422 45.96 -39.79 18.12
CA ILE A 422 45.36 -39.05 17.01
C ILE A 422 44.43 -37.96 17.55
N GLY A 423 44.57 -36.73 17.04
CA GLY A 423 43.84 -35.53 17.49
C GLY A 423 44.55 -34.71 18.57
N SER A 424 45.65 -35.19 19.17
CA SER A 424 46.37 -34.44 20.20
C SER A 424 47.38 -33.41 19.66
N GLY A 425 47.72 -33.47 18.38
CA GLY A 425 48.79 -32.65 17.81
C GLY A 425 48.53 -31.14 17.87
N ASN A 426 47.28 -30.72 17.68
CA ASN A 426 46.93 -29.30 17.70
C ASN A 426 47.17 -28.69 19.08
N GLN A 427 46.59 -29.29 20.13
CA GLN A 427 46.79 -28.83 21.50
C GLN A 427 48.28 -28.87 21.87
N ASN A 428 49.01 -29.94 21.53
CA ASN A 428 50.45 -30.00 21.79
C ASN A 428 51.20 -28.82 21.14
N THR A 429 50.88 -28.49 19.90
CA THR A 429 51.53 -27.39 19.17
C THR A 429 51.27 -26.04 19.84
N ILE A 430 50.03 -25.80 20.28
CA ILE A 430 49.65 -24.60 21.05
C ILE A 430 50.47 -24.50 22.35
N GLU A 431 50.57 -25.60 23.11
CA GLU A 431 51.36 -25.65 24.34
C GLU A 431 52.85 -25.36 24.09
N ILE A 432 53.41 -25.89 22.99
CA ILE A 432 54.80 -25.64 22.60
C ILE A 432 55.00 -24.18 22.22
N MET A 433 54.12 -23.59 21.42
CA MET A 433 54.25 -22.19 21.00
C MET A 433 54.09 -21.21 22.16
N ASN A 434 53.26 -21.54 23.15
CA ASN A 434 53.10 -20.73 24.37
C ASN A 434 54.29 -20.90 25.33
N GLY A 435 54.81 -22.11 25.47
CA GLY A 435 55.92 -22.41 26.37
C GLY A 435 57.31 -22.16 25.78
N CYS A 436 57.42 -21.94 24.46
CA CYS A 436 58.68 -21.76 23.75
C CYS A 436 58.66 -20.56 22.80
N SER A 437 59.43 -19.52 23.15
CA SER A 437 59.56 -18.30 22.34
C SER A 437 60.63 -18.40 21.24
N THR A 438 61.37 -19.51 21.14
CA THR A 438 62.40 -19.69 20.13
C THR A 438 61.80 -19.70 18.73
N ALA A 439 62.27 -18.80 17.87
CA ALA A 439 61.84 -18.74 16.47
C ALA A 439 62.38 -19.94 15.66
N GLY A 440 61.65 -20.37 14.63
CA GLY A 440 62.09 -21.43 13.73
C GLY A 440 62.04 -22.85 14.31
N ILE A 441 61.44 -23.05 15.48
CA ILE A 441 61.20 -24.39 16.04
C ILE A 441 60.11 -25.13 15.26
N ALA A 442 60.14 -26.46 15.34
CA ALA A 442 59.19 -27.35 14.66
C ALA A 442 57.72 -26.93 14.80
N ALA A 443 57.29 -26.62 16.03
CA ALA A 443 55.91 -26.21 16.31
C ALA A 443 55.54 -24.88 15.63
N ARG A 444 56.45 -23.89 15.59
CA ARG A 444 56.19 -22.59 14.94
C ARG A 444 56.20 -22.69 13.43
N ILE A 445 57.06 -23.53 12.85
CA ILE A 445 57.07 -23.77 11.40
C ILE A 445 55.72 -24.30 10.93
N CYS A 446 55.07 -25.17 11.70
CA CYS A 446 53.74 -25.68 11.38
C CYS A 446 52.62 -24.74 11.85
N GLY A 447 52.72 -24.16 13.04
CA GLY A 447 51.70 -23.33 13.68
C GLY A 447 51.52 -21.94 13.07
N ASP A 448 52.59 -21.35 12.53
CA ASP A 448 52.55 -20.06 11.84
C ASP A 448 52.34 -20.24 10.32
N PHE A 449 52.17 -21.48 9.84
CA PHE A 449 52.00 -21.78 8.42
C PHE A 449 50.62 -21.35 7.93
N VAL A 450 50.59 -20.67 6.77
CA VAL A 450 49.35 -20.27 6.10
C VAL A 450 49.37 -20.79 4.67
N LEU A 451 48.32 -21.52 4.28
CA LEU A 451 48.16 -22.04 2.93
C LEU A 451 46.69 -21.93 2.51
N ASP A 452 46.44 -21.37 1.33
CA ASP A 452 45.10 -21.22 0.74
C ASP A 452 44.06 -20.58 1.68
N GLY A 453 44.51 -19.69 2.58
CA GLY A 453 43.66 -19.01 3.57
C GLY A 453 43.51 -19.74 4.91
N TYR A 454 44.01 -20.97 5.03
CA TYR A 454 44.00 -21.75 6.26
C TYR A 454 45.24 -21.43 7.11
N SER A 455 45.04 -21.10 8.39
CA SER A 455 46.07 -20.71 9.36
C SER A 455 46.04 -21.54 10.65
N ASP A 456 45.26 -22.62 10.64
CA ASP A 456 45.01 -23.58 11.72
C ASP A 456 45.90 -24.83 11.61
N TRP A 457 47.05 -24.69 10.95
CA TRP A 457 48.02 -25.77 10.77
C TRP A 457 48.80 -26.03 12.06
N TYR A 458 49.23 -27.28 12.29
CA TYR A 458 49.93 -27.68 13.51
C TYR A 458 50.92 -28.83 13.28
N LEU A 459 51.81 -29.07 14.25
CA LEU A 459 52.78 -30.15 14.21
C LEU A 459 52.11 -31.46 14.69
N PRO A 460 52.12 -32.55 13.90
CA PRO A 460 51.39 -33.77 14.23
C PRO A 460 51.94 -34.43 15.49
N SER A 461 51.05 -35.01 16.29
CA SER A 461 51.40 -35.91 17.39
C SER A 461 51.99 -37.23 16.86
N LYS A 462 52.57 -38.00 17.77
CA LYS A 462 53.26 -39.25 17.45
C LYS A 462 52.38 -40.24 16.69
N ASP A 463 51.17 -40.51 17.16
CA ASP A 463 50.31 -41.52 16.54
C ASP A 463 49.67 -41.02 15.23
N GLU A 464 49.46 -39.69 15.06
CA GLU A 464 49.09 -39.09 13.77
C GLU A 464 50.18 -39.35 12.71
N LEU A 465 51.43 -39.09 13.08
CA LEU A 465 52.54 -39.21 12.15
C LEU A 465 52.87 -40.67 11.80
N ILE A 466 52.71 -41.60 12.76
CA ILE A 466 52.77 -43.06 12.49
C ILE A 466 51.65 -43.47 11.52
N TYR A 467 50.43 -42.94 11.71
CA TYR A 467 49.33 -43.21 10.79
C TYR A 467 49.65 -42.70 9.38
N PHE A 468 50.25 -41.52 9.26
CA PHE A 468 50.66 -40.95 7.98
C PHE A 468 51.76 -41.78 7.31
N TYR A 469 52.73 -42.32 8.06
CA TYR A 469 53.72 -43.24 7.50
C TYR A 469 53.07 -44.45 6.83
N ASN A 470 52.10 -45.09 7.51
CA ASN A 470 51.41 -46.27 6.97
C ASN A 470 50.62 -45.96 5.69
N ASN A 471 50.17 -44.71 5.52
CA ASN A 471 49.39 -44.26 4.38
C ASN A 471 50.20 -43.39 3.39
N ARG A 472 51.53 -43.29 3.57
CA ARG A 472 52.37 -42.29 2.88
C ARG A 472 52.39 -42.43 1.36
N ALA A 473 52.15 -43.63 0.84
CA ALA A 473 52.05 -43.88 -0.59
C ALA A 473 50.82 -43.19 -1.21
N ALA A 474 49.69 -43.19 -0.50
CA ALA A 474 48.47 -42.50 -0.94
C ALA A 474 48.55 -40.99 -0.69
N ILE A 475 49.13 -40.57 0.45
CA ILE A 475 49.25 -39.15 0.83
C ILE A 475 50.26 -38.41 -0.06
N GLY A 476 51.35 -39.07 -0.46
CA GLY A 476 52.43 -38.44 -1.23
C GLY A 476 53.18 -37.34 -0.45
N GLY A 477 54.24 -36.78 -1.04
CA GLY A 477 54.95 -35.61 -0.50
C GLY A 477 55.81 -35.83 0.76
N PHE A 478 55.86 -37.05 1.30
CA PHE A 478 56.82 -37.41 2.35
C PHE A 478 58.16 -37.82 1.74
N GLY A 479 59.25 -37.27 2.29
CA GLY A 479 60.61 -37.69 1.97
C GLY A 479 61.09 -38.79 2.92
N ASN A 480 62.22 -39.41 2.57
CA ASN A 480 62.93 -40.38 3.40
C ASN A 480 63.71 -39.68 4.53
N ASN A 481 62.99 -39.03 5.45
CA ASN A 481 63.54 -38.26 6.55
C ASN A 481 63.04 -38.78 7.90
N ILE A 482 63.72 -38.36 8.97
CA ILE A 482 63.16 -38.41 10.32
C ILE A 482 62.30 -37.16 10.51
N TYR A 483 61.08 -37.33 11.01
CA TYR A 483 60.13 -36.26 11.22
C TYR A 483 59.86 -36.05 12.71
N TRP A 484 59.85 -34.78 13.15
CA TRP A 484 59.43 -34.41 14.49
C TRP A 484 57.94 -34.62 14.69
N THR A 485 57.58 -35.03 15.89
CA THR A 485 56.20 -35.01 16.39
C THR A 485 56.07 -33.88 17.43
N SER A 486 54.85 -33.43 17.68
CA SER A 486 54.54 -32.52 18.79
C SER A 486 54.51 -33.21 20.16
N SER A 487 54.64 -34.53 20.20
CA SER A 487 54.62 -35.32 21.43
C SER A 487 55.97 -35.23 22.15
N GLN A 488 56.06 -34.38 23.17
CA GLN A 488 57.19 -34.32 24.10
C GLN A 488 57.30 -35.62 24.92
N ASN A 489 58.53 -35.96 25.31
CA ASN A 489 58.81 -37.03 26.27
C ASN A 489 59.36 -36.51 27.61
N SER A 490 60.25 -35.52 27.57
CA SER A 490 60.81 -34.86 28.76
C SER A 490 61.32 -33.46 28.41
N SER A 491 61.88 -32.74 29.38
CA SER A 491 62.48 -31.42 29.19
C SER A 491 63.52 -31.40 28.08
N GLY A 492 64.30 -32.48 27.92
CA GLY A 492 65.36 -32.60 26.92
C GLY A 492 65.00 -33.43 25.68
N THR A 493 63.90 -34.18 25.68
CA THR A 493 63.63 -35.18 24.61
C THR A 493 62.20 -35.18 24.09
N SER A 494 62.03 -35.56 22.83
CA SER A 494 60.75 -35.61 22.13
C SER A 494 60.69 -36.81 21.16
N TRP A 495 59.48 -37.19 20.74
CA TRP A 495 59.28 -38.31 19.83
C TRP A 495 59.50 -37.90 18.37
N VAL A 496 60.14 -38.79 17.61
CA VAL A 496 60.29 -38.72 16.16
C VAL A 496 59.73 -39.98 15.50
N VAL A 497 59.38 -39.88 14.22
CA VAL A 497 59.05 -41.02 13.35
C VAL A 497 59.99 -41.01 12.15
N ASP A 498 60.62 -42.14 11.88
CA ASP A 498 61.53 -42.31 10.75
C ASP A 498 60.77 -42.82 9.52
N PHE A 499 60.72 -42.01 8.45
CA PHE A 499 60.02 -42.38 7.23
C PHE A 499 60.82 -43.30 6.29
N ASN A 500 62.05 -43.68 6.66
CA ASN A 500 62.79 -44.74 5.97
C ASN A 500 62.24 -46.13 6.34
N TRP A 501 61.98 -46.37 7.62
CA TRP A 501 61.65 -47.71 8.13
C TRP A 501 60.35 -47.78 8.96
N GLY A 502 59.72 -46.65 9.27
CA GLY A 502 58.45 -46.59 10.00
C GLY A 502 58.56 -46.75 11.51
N ASN A 503 59.78 -46.87 12.04
CA ASN A 503 60.02 -46.91 13.47
C ASN A 503 59.93 -45.51 14.09
N PHE A 504 59.66 -45.48 15.39
CA PHE A 504 59.60 -44.26 16.18
C PHE A 504 60.53 -44.40 17.38
N THR A 505 61.12 -43.28 17.82
CA THR A 505 62.06 -43.26 18.94
C THR A 505 62.04 -41.89 19.62
N ILE A 506 62.71 -41.79 20.77
CA ILE A 506 62.86 -40.57 21.56
C ILE A 506 64.25 -40.00 21.29
N ILE A 507 64.33 -38.72 20.90
CA ILE A 507 65.57 -38.04 20.55
C ILE A 507 65.68 -36.69 21.29
N ASN A 508 66.90 -36.19 21.48
CA ASN A 508 67.13 -34.88 22.09
C ASN A 508 66.55 -33.74 21.23
N LYS A 509 65.94 -32.76 21.89
CA LYS A 509 65.23 -31.64 21.23
C LYS A 509 66.15 -30.69 20.45
N ASN A 510 67.47 -30.75 20.67
CA ASN A 510 68.49 -29.95 20.01
C ASN A 510 68.98 -30.54 18.67
N TYR A 511 68.42 -31.66 18.21
CA TYR A 511 68.66 -32.15 16.85
C TYR A 511 67.67 -31.54 15.86
N SER A 512 68.09 -31.44 14.60
CA SER A 512 67.28 -30.89 13.52
C SER A 512 66.70 -32.00 12.64
N TYR A 513 65.37 -32.02 12.51
CA TYR A 513 64.64 -33.00 11.69
C TYR A 513 63.53 -32.35 10.86
N ALA A 514 62.91 -33.15 10.01
CA ALA A 514 61.86 -32.68 9.12
C ALA A 514 60.55 -32.39 9.86
N VAL A 515 59.75 -31.47 9.32
CA VAL A 515 58.39 -31.18 9.79
C VAL A 515 57.44 -31.05 8.61
N ARG A 516 56.23 -31.58 8.79
CA ARG A 516 55.14 -31.41 7.86
C ARG A 516 53.87 -31.09 8.63
N ALA A 517 53.27 -29.97 8.29
CA ALA A 517 52.10 -29.45 8.97
C ALA A 517 50.86 -30.28 8.64
N VAL A 518 49.96 -30.37 9.60
CA VAL A 518 48.66 -31.03 9.51
C VAL A 518 47.58 -30.08 10.03
N ARG A 519 46.34 -30.23 9.59
CA ARG A 519 45.16 -29.58 10.17
C ARG A 519 43.99 -30.54 10.21
N SER A 520 42.95 -30.21 10.98
CA SER A 520 41.70 -30.96 11.02
C SER A 520 40.68 -30.39 10.03
N PHE A 521 39.79 -31.24 9.53
CA PHE A 521 38.57 -30.87 8.81
C PHE A 521 37.36 -31.59 9.40
#